data_AF-A0A2V6Q5N4-F1
#
_entry.id   AF-A0A2V6Q5N4-F1
#
_cell.length_a   1.000
_cell.length_b   1.000
_cell.length_c   1.000
_cell.angle_alpha   90.00
_cell.angle_beta   90.00
_cell.angle_gamma   90.00
#
_symmetry.space_group_name_H-M   'P 1'
#
loop_
_entity.id
_entity.type
_entity.pdbx_description
1 polymer ?
#
loop_
_entity_poly.entity_id
_entity_poly.type
_entity_poly.pdbx_seq_one_letter_code
_entity_poly.pdbx_strand_id
1 'polypeptide(L)'
;MVDDSPEARAYRRGFRQKNKRDDYALDLFHEARAKLVSDPARVGQILAELTRLYNPLADGPIMDLPTRAAIMARLQAGRPGEAEALLEQRYQLYAPVDEAERQSPGTSEA
;
A
#
# COMPACT_ATOMS: atom_id res chain seq x y z
N MET A 1 -10.59 2.16 23.57
CA MET A 1 -10.60 3.63 23.38
C MET A 1 -9.46 3.95 22.44
N VAL A 2 -9.76 4.17 21.16
CA VAL A 2 -8.77 4.69 20.21
C VAL A 2 -8.81 6.20 20.38
N ASP A 3 -7.67 6.79 20.74
CA ASP A 3 -7.54 8.22 20.99
C ASP A 3 -7.77 8.98 19.68
N ASP A 4 -9.01 9.41 19.46
CA ASP A 4 -9.42 10.14 18.27
C ASP A 4 -9.27 11.66 18.52
N SER A 5 -8.06 12.04 18.92
CA SER A 5 -7.73 13.43 19.19
C SER A 5 -7.84 14.28 17.92
N PRO A 6 -8.35 15.53 18.03
CA PRO A 6 -8.55 16.42 16.89
C PRO A 6 -7.24 16.73 16.13
N GLU A 7 -6.09 16.60 16.77
CA GLU A 7 -4.76 16.75 16.17
C GLU A 7 -4.42 15.57 15.23
N ALA A 8 -4.76 14.33 15.61
CA ALA A 8 -4.63 13.17 14.74
C ALA A 8 -5.58 13.27 13.52
N ARG A 9 -6.76 13.88 13.70
CA ARG A 9 -7.68 14.17 12.59
C ARG A 9 -7.17 15.31 11.70
N ALA A 10 -6.57 16.35 12.28
CA ALA A 10 -6.02 17.49 11.54
C ALA A 10 -4.78 17.10 10.72
N TYR A 11 -3.91 16.23 11.26
CA TYR A 11 -2.79 15.64 10.52
C TYR A 11 -3.29 14.81 9.34
N ARG A 12 -4.34 13.99 9.55
CA ARG A 12 -5.02 13.22 8.49
C ARG A 12 -5.67 14.12 7.43
N ARG A 13 -6.26 15.26 7.83
CA ARG A 13 -6.97 16.17 6.91
C ARG A 13 -6.05 17.09 6.10
N GLY A 14 -4.88 17.47 6.64
CA GLY A 14 -3.86 18.25 5.94
C GLY A 14 -3.05 17.44 4.92
N PHE A 15 -2.96 16.12 5.11
CA PHE A 15 -2.30 15.19 4.18
C PHE A 15 -3.11 14.94 2.90
N ARG A 16 -4.45 15.01 2.98
CA ARG A 16 -5.40 14.73 1.90
C ARG A 16 -5.33 15.66 0.68
N GLN A 17 -4.63 16.81 0.77
CA GLN A 17 -4.56 17.79 -0.33
C GLN A 17 -3.25 17.78 -1.11
N LYS A 18 -2.26 16.99 -0.71
CA LYS A 18 -0.94 16.97 -1.35
C LYS A 18 -0.47 15.53 -1.50
N ASN A 19 -0.70 14.91 -2.66
CA ASN A 19 0.35 14.24 -3.44
C ASN A 19 -0.24 13.36 -4.56
N LYS A 20 -0.06 13.79 -5.81
CA LYS A 20 -0.12 12.89 -7.00
C LYS A 20 0.80 11.65 -6.88
N ARG A 21 1.79 11.71 -5.97
CA ARG A 21 2.68 10.59 -5.66
C ARG A 21 2.00 9.49 -4.85
N ASP A 22 0.98 9.82 -4.07
CA ASP A 22 0.24 8.82 -3.31
C ASP A 22 -0.65 8.00 -4.25
N ASP A 23 -1.32 8.67 -5.19
CA ASP A 23 -2.02 8.01 -6.30
C ASP A 23 -1.09 7.06 -7.06
N TYR A 24 0.14 7.49 -7.36
CA TYR A 24 1.11 6.67 -8.08
C TYR A 24 1.51 5.39 -7.33
N ALA A 25 1.77 5.47 -6.02
CA ALA A 25 2.12 4.29 -5.24
C ALA A 25 0.94 3.32 -5.10
N LEU A 26 -0.28 3.83 -4.95
CA LEU A 26 -1.51 3.02 -4.93
C LEU A 26 -1.74 2.31 -6.25
N ASP A 27 -1.57 3.02 -7.37
CA ASP A 27 -1.65 2.46 -8.72
C ASP A 27 -0.63 1.32 -8.90
N LEU A 28 0.60 1.51 -8.41
CA LEU A 28 1.62 0.46 -8.42
C LEU A 28 1.21 -0.77 -7.59
N PHE A 29 0.63 -0.59 -6.41
CA PHE A 29 0.11 -1.73 -5.61
C PHE A 29 -0.99 -2.49 -6.35
N HIS A 30 -1.96 -1.76 -6.93
CA HIS A 30 -3.05 -2.36 -7.70
C HIS A 30 -2.53 -3.09 -8.96
N GLU A 31 -1.58 -2.49 -9.67
CA GLU A 31 -0.95 -3.07 -10.85
C GLU A 31 -0.18 -4.35 -10.48
N ALA A 32 0.60 -4.33 -9.41
CA ALA A 32 1.35 -5.49 -8.94
C ALA A 32 0.42 -6.65 -8.61
N ARG A 33 -0.68 -6.39 -7.88
CA ARG A 33 -1.68 -7.40 -7.51
C ARG A 33 -2.32 -8.06 -8.73
N ALA A 34 -2.71 -7.25 -9.72
CA ALA A 34 -3.31 -7.76 -10.95
C ALA A 34 -2.35 -8.63 -11.78
N LYS A 35 -1.03 -8.42 -11.64
CA LYS A 35 0.01 -9.09 -12.43
C LYS A 35 0.74 -10.23 -11.71
N LEU A 36 0.41 -10.53 -10.45
CA LEU A 36 1.09 -11.56 -9.64
C LEU A 36 1.21 -12.91 -10.35
N VAL A 37 0.18 -13.34 -11.09
CA VAL A 37 0.15 -14.64 -11.78
C VAL A 37 0.59 -14.52 -13.24
N SER A 38 0.24 -13.43 -13.91
CA SER A 38 0.41 -13.30 -15.36
C SER A 38 1.77 -12.75 -15.79
N ASP A 39 2.40 -11.92 -14.96
CA ASP A 39 3.65 -11.24 -15.33
C ASP A 39 4.55 -10.94 -14.10
N PRO A 40 5.27 -11.96 -13.59
CA PRO A 40 6.18 -11.78 -12.46
C PRO A 40 7.34 -10.82 -12.75
N ALA A 41 7.73 -10.66 -14.03
CA ALA A 41 8.80 -9.74 -14.41
C ALA A 41 8.36 -8.29 -14.21
N ARG A 42 7.13 -7.94 -14.64
CA ARG A 42 6.55 -6.63 -14.38
C ARG A 42 6.32 -6.38 -12.89
N VAL A 43 5.88 -7.39 -12.14
CA VAL A 43 5.79 -7.27 -10.67
C VAL A 43 7.16 -6.91 -10.09
N GLY A 44 8.24 -7.57 -10.50
CA GLY A 44 9.59 -7.25 -10.03
C GLY A 44 10.04 -5.81 -10.31
N GLN A 45 9.62 -5.22 -11.43
CA GLN A 45 9.86 -3.82 -11.75
C GLN A 45 9.07 -2.88 -10.82
N ILE A 46 7.78 -3.17 -10.63
CA ILE A 46 6.90 -2.39 -9.76
C ILE A 46 7.42 -2.38 -8.32
N LEU A 47 7.78 -3.56 -7.77
CA LEU A 47 8.34 -3.65 -6.43
C LEU A 47 9.66 -2.86 -6.31
N ALA A 48 10.47 -2.83 -7.36
CA ALA A 48 11.70 -2.03 -7.37
C ALA A 48 11.38 -0.52 -7.34
N GLU A 49 10.32 -0.07 -8.03
CA GLU A 49 9.87 1.31 -7.94
C GLU A 49 9.35 1.65 -6.54
N LEU A 50 8.53 0.77 -5.94
CA LEU A 50 8.05 0.95 -4.57
C LEU A 50 9.19 1.05 -3.55
N THR A 51 10.35 0.44 -3.79
CA THR A 51 11.53 0.62 -2.90
C THR A 51 12.19 1.99 -2.98
N ARG A 52 11.92 2.75 -4.06
CA ARG A 52 12.47 4.11 -4.26
C ARG A 52 11.53 5.19 -3.74
N LEU A 53 10.26 4.86 -3.54
CA LEU A 53 9.25 5.79 -3.04
C LEU A 53 9.34 5.87 -1.52
N TYR A 54 9.27 7.08 -0.99
CA TYR A 54 9.29 7.35 0.44
C TYR A 54 7.87 7.23 1.02
N ASN A 55 7.76 6.47 2.10
CA ASN A 55 6.61 6.38 2.97
C ASN A 55 6.77 7.35 4.16
N PRO A 56 6.02 8.46 4.18
CA PRO A 56 6.05 9.42 5.27
C PRO A 56 5.43 8.89 6.57
N LEU A 57 4.62 7.84 6.52
CA LEU A 57 4.02 7.22 7.70
C LEU A 57 4.97 6.27 8.44
N ALA A 58 5.95 5.71 7.73
CA ALA A 58 6.93 4.76 8.26
C ALA A 58 8.36 5.33 8.33
N ASP A 59 8.53 6.60 7.97
CA ASP A 59 9.83 7.28 7.83
C ASP A 59 10.88 6.44 7.08
N GLY A 60 10.48 5.87 5.94
CA GLY A 60 11.29 4.90 5.21
C GLY A 60 10.71 4.58 3.84
N PRO A 61 11.26 3.62 3.07
CA PRO A 61 10.71 3.26 1.78
C PRO A 61 9.32 2.61 1.93
N ILE A 62 8.43 2.80 0.95
CA ILE A 62 7.11 2.12 0.89
C ILE A 62 7.29 0.60 0.93
N MET A 63 8.34 0.11 0.28
CA MET A 63 8.73 -1.29 0.33
C MET A 63 10.21 -1.44 0.62
N ASP A 64 10.57 -2.25 1.60
CA ASP A 64 11.98 -2.58 1.84
C ASP A 64 12.49 -3.71 0.92
N LEU A 65 13.82 -3.79 0.81
CA LEU A 65 14.49 -4.79 -0.01
C LEU A 65 14.23 -6.23 0.45
N PRO A 66 14.21 -6.56 1.76
CA PRO A 66 13.85 -7.89 2.23
C PRO A 66 12.43 -8.32 1.81
N THR A 67 11.44 -7.44 1.93
CA THR A 67 10.05 -7.73 1.55
C THR A 67 9.96 -7.95 0.03
N ARG A 68 10.62 -7.11 -0.76
CA ARG A 68 10.70 -7.30 -2.22
C ARG A 68 11.28 -8.67 -2.59
N ALA A 69 12.39 -9.07 -1.97
CA ALA A 69 13.00 -10.38 -2.22
C ALA A 69 12.07 -11.53 -1.82
N ALA A 70 11.37 -11.39 -0.69
CA ALA A 70 10.43 -12.38 -0.18
C ALA A 70 9.19 -12.57 -1.09
N ILE A 71 8.68 -11.50 -1.70
CA ILE A 71 7.59 -11.56 -2.68
C ILE A 71 8.07 -12.27 -3.95
N MET A 72 9.22 -11.86 -4.50
CA MET A 72 9.75 -12.46 -5.72
C MET A 72 10.08 -13.94 -5.55
N ALA A 73 10.62 -14.35 -4.40
CA ALA A 73 10.90 -15.75 -4.10
C ALA A 73 9.61 -16.61 -4.09
N ARG A 74 8.50 -16.08 -3.57
CA ARG A 74 7.20 -16.77 -3.58
C ARG A 74 6.61 -16.89 -4.98
N LEU A 75 6.74 -15.84 -5.80
CA LEU A 75 6.33 -15.89 -7.20
C LEU A 75 7.13 -16.95 -7.98
N GLN A 76 8.44 -17.00 -7.79
CA GLN A 76 9.31 -18.02 -8.39
C GLN A 76 8.98 -19.44 -7.91
N ALA A 77 8.56 -19.59 -6.65
CA ALA A 77 8.12 -20.86 -6.09
C ALA A 77 6.69 -21.26 -6.51
N GLY A 78 6.01 -20.49 -7.37
CA GLY A 78 4.63 -20.76 -7.80
C GLY A 78 3.60 -20.55 -6.69
N ARG A 79 3.89 -19.65 -5.72
CA ARG A 79 3.04 -19.35 -4.55
C ARG A 79 2.48 -17.92 -4.61
N PRO A 80 1.63 -17.58 -5.60
CA PRO A 80 1.13 -16.22 -5.78
C PRO A 80 0.25 -15.76 -4.60
N GLY A 81 -0.47 -16.66 -3.93
CA GLY A 81 -1.29 -16.30 -2.76
C GLY A 81 -0.45 -15.84 -1.56
N GLU A 82 0.71 -16.46 -1.32
CA GLU A 82 1.62 -15.98 -0.28
C GLU A 82 2.27 -14.64 -0.66
N ALA A 83 2.55 -14.44 -1.96
CA ALA A 83 3.08 -13.18 -2.47
C ALA A 83 2.04 -12.04 -2.34
N GLU A 84 0.77 -12.32 -2.63
CA GLU A 84 -0.34 -11.39 -2.44
C GLU A 84 -0.49 -10.98 -0.98
N ALA A 85 -0.43 -11.93 -0.04
CA ALA A 85 -0.56 -11.64 1.39
C ALA A 85 0.55 -10.70 1.92
N LEU A 86 1.77 -10.80 1.38
CA LEU A 86 2.86 -9.87 1.72
C LEU A 86 2.67 -8.49 1.08
N LEU A 87 2.19 -8.46 -0.16
CA LEU A 87 1.89 -7.22 -0.85
C LEU A 87 0.78 -6.45 -0.13
N GLU A 88 -0.27 -7.15 0.29
CA GLU A 88 -1.40 -6.57 1.03
C GLU A 88 -0.97 -6.00 2.38
N GLN A 89 -0.16 -6.72 3.16
CA GLN A 89 0.40 -6.19 4.41
C GLN A 89 1.14 -4.85 4.22
N ARG A 90 1.87 -4.72 3.09
CA ARG A 90 2.55 -3.46 2.76
C ARG A 90 1.61 -2.36 2.31
N TYR A 91 0.57 -2.72 1.55
CA TYR A 91 -0.49 -1.80 1.17
C TYR A 91 -1.18 -1.21 2.41
N GLN A 92 -1.55 -2.03 3.39
CA GLN A 92 -2.22 -1.59 4.63
C GLN A 92 -1.36 -0.64 5.48
N LEU A 93 -0.05 -0.86 5.53
CA LEU A 93 0.88 0.04 6.24
C LEU A 93 1.04 1.39 5.54
N TYR A 94 0.83 1.44 4.23
CA TYR A 94 0.94 2.66 3.44
C TYR A 94 -0.39 3.42 3.35
N ALA A 95 -1.51 2.72 3.23
CA ALA A 95 -2.83 3.29 3.01
C ALA A 95 -3.87 2.89 4.07
N PRO A 96 -3.60 3.08 5.39
CA PRO A 96 -4.53 2.66 6.44
C PRO A 96 -5.87 3.42 6.41
N VAL A 97 -5.94 4.57 5.71
CA VAL A 97 -7.16 5.40 5.62
C VAL A 97 -8.12 4.91 4.53
N ASP A 98 -7.63 4.30 3.45
CA ASP A 98 -8.49 3.83 2.33
C ASP A 98 -9.47 2.73 2.79
N GLU A 99 -9.02 1.85 3.69
CA GLU A 99 -9.86 0.82 4.31
C GLU A 99 -10.95 1.39 5.23
N ALA A 100 -10.61 2.41 6.02
CA ALA A 100 -11.57 3.06 6.92
C ALA A 100 -12.65 3.85 6.16
N GLU A 101 -12.32 4.44 5.00
CA GLU A 101 -13.28 5.15 4.15
C GLU A 101 -14.11 4.19 3.28
N ARG A 102 -13.57 3.06 2.79
CA ARG A 102 -14.38 2.00 2.14
C ARG A 102 -15.39 1.35 3.10
N GLN A 103 -15.05 1.25 4.38
CA GLN A 103 -15.92 0.70 5.42
C GLN A 103 -16.89 1.72 6.02
N SER A 104 -16.79 3.00 5.63
CA SER A 104 -17.75 4.04 5.99
C SER A 104 -18.63 4.38 4.78
N PRO A 105 -19.57 3.53 4.34
CA PRO A 105 -20.65 4.01 3.49
C PRO A 105 -21.39 5.04 4.34
N GLY A 106 -21.43 6.28 3.86
CA GLY A 106 -21.82 7.44 4.66
C GLY A 106 -23.06 7.18 5.51
N THR A 107 -22.95 7.51 6.79
CA THR A 107 -24.10 8.03 7.54
C THR A 107 -24.53 9.32 6.85
N SER A 108 -25.28 9.19 5.75
CA SER A 108 -26.30 10.17 5.41
C SER A 108 -27.41 9.96 6.42
N GLU A 109 -27.29 10.65 7.55
CA GLU A 109 -28.45 10.88 8.41
C GLU A 109 -29.35 11.91 7.75
N ALA A 110 -30.65 11.66 7.96
CA ALA A 110 -31.84 12.22 7.32
C ALA A 110 -32.06 13.73 7.50
#